data_AF-W7PBR9-F1
#
_entry.id   AF-W7PBR9-F1
#
_cell.length_a   1.000
_cell.length_b   1.000
_cell.length_c   1.000
_cell.angle_alpha   90.00
_cell.angle_beta   90.00
_cell.angle_gamma   90.00
#
_symmetry.space_group_name_H-M   'P 1'
#
loop_
_entity.id
_entity.type
_entity.pdbx_description
1 polymer ?
#
loop_
_entity_poly.entity_id
_entity_poly.type
_entity_poly.pdbx_seq_one_letter_code
_entity_poly.pdbx_strand_id
1 'polypeptide(L)'
;MKINSIILAVLSVFSAPSWSAFQEREYNTWYIKNAVLYDMTQTSEGFPVMVSVSQPGRKSANLLVSYITEGRCGDNNLPLNVNGKVLPAKYNCVQIGQNRIEHFSVVDADSVNGMVTHLKSDFTILLQNDIKIWAANIKTPKYGLAPRF
;
A
#
# COMPACT_ATOMS: atom_id res chain seq x y z
N MET A 1 35.08 44.62 -45.55
CA MET A 1 33.90 43.75 -45.70
C MET A 1 33.79 42.88 -44.46
N LYS A 2 32.83 43.20 -43.59
CA LYS A 2 32.29 42.33 -42.52
C LYS A 2 31.07 41.63 -43.11
N ILE A 3 30.83 40.35 -42.76
CA ILE A 3 29.55 39.60 -42.71
C ILE A 3 29.98 38.14 -42.46
N ASN A 4 30.07 37.73 -41.19
CA ASN A 4 29.04 37.03 -40.41
C ASN A 4 29.16 35.50 -40.54
N SER A 5 30.20 34.96 -39.90
CA SER A 5 30.02 33.72 -39.13
C SER A 5 28.99 34.02 -38.06
N ILE A 6 27.84 33.34 -38.08
CA ILE A 6 26.92 33.03 -36.95
C ILE A 6 25.60 32.58 -37.61
N ILE A 7 25.53 31.32 -38.02
CA ILE A 7 24.26 30.58 -38.14
C ILE A 7 24.54 29.18 -37.59
N LEU A 8 24.74 29.10 -36.27
CA LEU A 8 24.90 27.83 -35.56
C LEU A 8 24.66 28.06 -34.05
N ALA A 9 23.57 28.76 -33.71
CA ALA A 9 23.26 29.04 -32.31
C ALA A 9 21.78 29.36 -32.02
N VAL A 10 20.82 28.85 -32.81
CA VAL A 10 19.38 29.06 -32.52
C VAL A 10 18.62 27.74 -32.62
N LEU A 11 19.03 26.75 -31.82
CA LEU A 11 18.29 25.50 -31.63
C LEU A 11 18.36 25.00 -30.18
N SER A 12 18.65 25.89 -29.22
CA SER A 12 18.86 25.55 -27.81
C SER A 12 17.82 26.13 -26.84
N VAL A 13 16.69 26.68 -27.30
CA VAL A 13 15.72 27.38 -26.42
C VAL A 13 14.30 26.82 -26.53
N PHE A 14 14.17 25.51 -26.64
CA PHE A 14 12.95 24.81 -26.23
C PHE A 14 13.31 23.58 -25.41
N SER A 15 14.16 23.75 -24.40
CA SER A 15 14.16 22.87 -23.24
C SER A 15 12.87 23.16 -22.47
N ALA A 16 11.78 22.50 -22.87
CA ALA A 16 10.63 22.36 -22.00
C ALA A 16 11.16 21.84 -20.64
N PRO A 17 10.78 22.44 -19.51
CA PRO A 17 11.11 21.85 -18.23
C PRO A 17 10.43 20.48 -18.23
N SER A 18 11.23 19.42 -18.33
CA SER A 18 10.79 18.09 -17.97
C SER A 18 10.51 18.17 -16.48
N TRP A 19 9.28 18.51 -16.15
CA TRP A 19 8.73 18.20 -14.84
C TRP A 19 8.81 16.70 -14.78
N SER A 20 9.88 16.21 -14.16
CA SER A 20 9.88 14.88 -13.59
C SER A 20 8.67 14.92 -12.69
N ALA A 21 7.55 14.37 -13.17
CA ALA A 21 6.43 14.05 -12.31
C ALA A 21 7.10 13.30 -11.17
N PHE A 22 7.12 13.94 -10.00
CA PHE A 22 7.58 13.30 -8.80
C PHE A 22 6.56 12.18 -8.64
N GLN A 23 6.93 11.02 -9.17
CA GLN A 23 6.15 9.81 -9.06
C GLN A 23 6.16 9.60 -7.55
N GLU A 24 5.12 10.08 -6.87
CA GLU A 24 4.88 9.77 -5.48
C GLU A 24 5.04 8.27 -5.42
N ARG A 25 6.16 7.83 -4.83
CA ARG A 25 6.47 6.41 -4.76
C ARG A 25 5.39 5.86 -3.85
N GLU A 26 4.33 5.33 -4.46
CA GLU A 26 3.29 4.64 -3.72
C GLU A 26 4.01 3.65 -2.80
N TYR A 27 3.77 3.79 -1.50
CA TYR A 27 4.48 3.00 -0.52
C TYR A 27 4.14 1.53 -0.77
N ASN A 28 5.16 0.70 -0.91
CA ASN A 28 5.05 -0.75 -0.87
C ASN A 28 6.43 -1.35 -0.74
N THR A 29 6.77 -1.69 0.47
CA THR A 29 8.00 -2.39 0.78
C THR A 29 7.69 -3.22 1.99
N TRP A 30 7.79 -4.53 1.81
CA TRP A 30 7.57 -5.48 2.87
C TRP A 30 8.74 -5.46 3.84
N TYR A 31 8.40 -5.32 5.11
CA TYR A 31 9.30 -5.50 6.24
C TYR A 31 8.95 -6.75 7.04
N ILE A 32 9.92 -7.33 7.73
CA ILE A 32 9.71 -8.44 8.65
C ILE A 32 10.41 -8.21 9.99
N LYS A 33 9.70 -8.47 11.08
CA LYS A 33 10.26 -8.49 12.45
C LYS A 33 9.43 -9.42 13.32
N ASN A 34 10.09 -10.25 14.13
CA ASN A 34 9.44 -11.17 15.06
C ASN A 34 8.34 -12.05 14.42
N ALA A 35 8.62 -12.58 13.23
CA ALA A 35 7.68 -13.38 12.43
C ALA A 35 6.39 -12.66 11.99
N VAL A 36 6.37 -11.33 12.01
CA VAL A 36 5.29 -10.50 11.47
C VAL A 36 5.80 -9.78 10.22
N LEU A 37 5.07 -9.91 9.12
CA LEU A 37 5.26 -9.13 7.90
C LEU A 37 4.49 -7.82 8.03
N TYR A 38 5.09 -6.73 7.58
CA TYR A 38 4.50 -5.39 7.58
C TYR A 38 4.62 -4.80 6.18
N ASP A 39 3.57 -4.13 5.74
CA ASP A 39 3.63 -3.26 4.57
C ASP A 39 2.86 -1.97 4.86
N MET A 40 3.25 -0.92 4.16
CA MET A 40 2.53 0.35 4.16
C MET A 40 2.21 0.67 2.71
N THR A 41 0.96 1.02 2.46
CA THR A 41 0.48 1.48 1.16
C THR A 41 -0.49 2.65 1.34
N GLN A 42 -1.31 2.92 0.33
CA GLN A 42 -2.25 4.03 0.34
C GLN A 42 -3.59 3.66 -0.29
N THR A 43 -4.64 4.36 0.13
CA THR A 43 -5.94 4.34 -0.55
C THR A 43 -5.85 5.07 -1.88
N SER A 44 -6.90 4.97 -2.70
CA SER A 44 -7.01 5.74 -3.94
C SER A 44 -6.99 7.26 -3.73
N GLU A 45 -7.35 7.72 -2.53
CA GLU A 45 -7.32 9.12 -2.08
C GLU A 45 -5.98 9.53 -1.44
N GLY A 46 -5.00 8.62 -1.34
CA GLY A 46 -3.67 8.90 -0.78
C GLY A 46 -3.57 8.77 0.73
N PHE A 47 -4.60 8.27 1.42
CA PHE A 47 -4.52 8.02 2.87
C PHE A 47 -3.66 6.79 3.17
N PRO A 48 -2.83 6.82 4.21
CA PRO A 48 -1.94 5.70 4.53
C PRO A 48 -2.74 4.47 4.98
N VAL A 49 -2.29 3.31 4.52
CA VAL A 49 -2.80 1.98 4.89
C VAL A 49 -1.65 1.21 5.52
N MET A 50 -1.87 0.66 6.72
CA MET A 50 -0.98 -0.29 7.36
C MET A 50 -1.52 -1.70 7.22
N VAL A 51 -0.66 -2.61 6.81
CA VAL A 51 -0.97 -4.04 6.67
C VAL A 51 0.03 -4.80 7.51
N SER A 52 -0.44 -5.73 8.35
CA SER A 52 0.44 -6.67 9.03
C SER A 52 -0.09 -8.10 8.96
N VAL A 53 0.81 -9.03 8.70
CA VAL A 53 0.52 -10.46 8.66
C VAL A 53 1.41 -11.16 9.67
N SER A 54 0.80 -11.66 10.75
CA SER A 54 1.52 -12.44 11.75
C SER A 54 1.66 -13.88 11.27
N GLN A 55 2.85 -14.46 11.48
CA GLN A 55 3.16 -15.87 11.27
C GLN A 55 2.70 -16.43 9.90
N PRO A 56 3.04 -15.78 8.77
CA PRO A 56 2.66 -16.26 7.45
C PRO A 56 3.15 -17.70 7.19
N GLY A 57 2.29 -18.54 6.61
CA GLY A 57 2.54 -19.96 6.37
C GLY A 57 2.28 -20.87 7.57
N ARG A 58 1.74 -20.35 8.69
CA ARG A 58 1.39 -21.12 9.89
C ARG A 58 -0.12 -21.19 10.09
N LYS A 59 -0.58 -22.17 10.87
CA LYS A 59 -1.99 -22.31 11.26
C LYS A 59 -2.49 -21.19 12.19
N SER A 60 -1.57 -20.43 12.76
CA SER A 60 -1.85 -19.26 13.61
C SER A 60 -1.76 -17.94 12.85
N ALA A 61 -1.66 -18.00 11.51
CA ALA A 61 -1.57 -16.80 10.68
C ALA A 61 -2.79 -15.91 10.88
N ASN A 62 -2.55 -14.61 11.02
CA ASN A 62 -3.59 -13.60 11.14
C ASN A 62 -3.17 -12.32 10.42
N LEU A 63 -4.16 -11.53 10.04
CA LEU A 63 -4.01 -10.30 9.29
C LEU A 63 -4.64 -9.14 10.07
N LEU A 64 -3.95 -8.01 10.07
CA LEU A 64 -4.49 -6.72 10.48
C LEU A 64 -4.35 -5.74 9.30
N VAL A 65 -5.44 -5.05 8.97
CA VAL A 65 -5.43 -3.94 8.03
C VAL A 65 -5.99 -2.72 8.75
N SER A 66 -5.29 -1.59 8.67
CA SER A 66 -5.68 -0.35 9.30
C SER A 66 -5.51 0.81 8.34
N TYR A 67 -6.54 1.63 8.15
CA TYR A 67 -6.45 2.81 7.28
C TYR A 67 -7.43 3.89 7.69
N ILE A 68 -7.19 5.09 7.19
CA ILE A 68 -8.03 6.27 7.44
C ILE A 68 -9.07 6.38 6.34
N THR A 69 -10.31 6.68 6.72
CA THR A 69 -11.38 7.11 5.81
C THR A 69 -12.05 8.37 6.32
N GLU A 70 -12.66 9.12 5.40
CA GLU A 70 -13.45 10.28 5.77
C GLU A 70 -14.75 9.86 6.47
N GLY A 71 -15.21 10.72 7.38
CA GLY A 71 -16.50 10.58 8.06
C GLY A 71 -16.41 10.03 9.48
N ARG A 72 -17.59 9.64 9.99
CA ARG A 72 -17.75 9.19 11.39
C ARG A 72 -17.80 7.68 11.49
N CYS A 73 -17.32 7.15 12.61
CA CYS A 73 -17.61 5.77 12.97
C CYS A 73 -19.12 5.57 13.08
N GLY A 74 -19.62 4.49 12.48
CA GLY A 74 -20.99 4.03 12.63
C GLY A 74 -21.02 2.71 13.40
N ASP A 75 -22.23 2.24 13.71
CA ASP A 75 -22.45 0.98 14.45
C ASP A 75 -22.32 -0.28 13.58
N ASN A 76 -22.00 -0.12 12.30
CA ASN A 76 -21.97 -1.21 11.34
C ASN A 76 -20.66 -2.01 11.45
N ASN A 77 -20.78 -3.32 11.61
CA ASN A 77 -19.66 -4.25 11.49
C ASN A 77 -19.38 -4.49 9.99
N LEU A 78 -18.30 -3.92 9.47
CA LEU A 78 -17.94 -4.05 8.05
C LEU A 78 -17.04 -5.28 7.83
N PRO A 79 -17.31 -6.11 6.81
CA PRO A 79 -16.38 -7.18 6.47
C PRO A 79 -15.17 -6.64 5.71
N LEU A 80 -14.10 -7.44 5.61
CA LEU A 80 -12.96 -7.12 4.76
C LEU A 80 -13.17 -7.72 3.37
N ASN A 81 -13.21 -6.89 2.33
CA ASN A 81 -13.20 -7.38 0.95
C ASN A 81 -11.75 -7.54 0.47
N VAL A 82 -11.41 -8.71 -0.09
CA VAL A 82 -10.13 -9.03 -0.71
C VAL A 82 -10.39 -9.61 -2.10
N ASN A 83 -9.96 -8.91 -3.16
CA ASN A 83 -10.17 -9.31 -4.56
C ASN A 83 -11.65 -9.60 -4.90
N GLY A 84 -12.59 -8.83 -4.36
CA GLY A 84 -14.02 -9.05 -4.54
C GLY A 84 -14.62 -10.15 -3.66
N LYS A 85 -13.79 -10.90 -2.92
CA LYS A 85 -14.25 -11.92 -1.96
C LYS A 85 -14.36 -11.31 -0.57
N VAL A 86 -15.49 -11.55 0.09
CA VAL A 86 -15.72 -11.12 1.46
C VAL A 86 -15.03 -12.10 2.43
N LEU A 87 -14.08 -11.58 3.21
CA LEU A 87 -13.42 -12.30 4.31
C LEU A 87 -14.06 -11.88 5.63
N PRO A 88 -14.45 -12.85 6.49
CA PRO A 88 -14.87 -12.56 7.86
C PRO A 88 -13.74 -11.87 8.62
N ALA A 89 -14.00 -10.65 9.09
CA ALA A 89 -13.06 -9.86 9.86
C ALA A 89 -13.76 -9.28 11.09
N LYS A 90 -13.02 -9.14 12.19
CA LYS A 90 -13.42 -8.28 13.29
C LYS A 90 -13.14 -6.84 12.89
N TYR A 91 -14.19 -6.04 12.80
CA TYR A 91 -14.09 -4.60 12.56
C TYR A 91 -13.97 -3.84 13.87
N ASN A 92 -13.15 -2.79 13.88
CA ASN A 92 -13.14 -1.78 14.92
C ASN A 92 -12.92 -0.40 14.27
N CYS A 93 -13.63 0.61 14.74
CA CYS A 93 -13.53 1.97 14.23
C CYS A 93 -13.13 2.93 15.36
N VAL A 94 -12.19 3.82 15.08
CA VAL A 94 -11.75 4.86 16.02
C VAL A 94 -11.90 6.24 15.38
N GLN A 95 -12.62 7.14 16.04
CA GLN A 95 -12.83 8.51 15.53
C GLN A 95 -11.56 9.35 15.67
N ILE A 96 -11.18 10.08 14.61
CA ILE A 96 -10.05 11.03 14.59
C ILE A 96 -10.45 12.34 13.91
N GLY A 97 -10.93 13.31 14.70
CA GLY A 97 -11.44 14.57 14.15
C GLY A 97 -12.64 14.33 13.23
N GLN A 98 -12.55 14.76 11.97
CA GLN A 98 -13.59 14.54 10.95
C GLN A 98 -13.44 13.21 10.19
N ASN A 99 -12.34 12.49 10.42
CA ASN A 99 -12.04 11.21 9.81
C ASN A 99 -12.20 10.08 10.84
N ARG A 100 -12.05 8.85 10.38
CA ARG A 100 -12.03 7.65 11.21
C ARG A 100 -10.91 6.71 10.77
N ILE A 101 -10.39 5.96 11.73
CA ILE A 101 -9.48 4.84 11.48
C ILE A 101 -10.30 3.56 11.51
N GLU A 102 -10.24 2.82 10.41
CA GLU A 102 -10.89 1.52 10.28
C GLU A 102 -9.86 0.41 10.47
N HIS A 103 -10.15 -0.52 11.38
CA HIS A 103 -9.31 -1.66 11.69
C HIS A 103 -10.05 -2.96 11.36
N PHE A 104 -9.42 -3.82 10.56
CA PHE A 104 -9.93 -5.14 10.22
C PHE A 104 -8.93 -6.19 10.70
N SER A 105 -9.38 -7.11 11.55
CA SER A 105 -8.59 -8.25 12.00
C SER A 105 -9.19 -9.56 11.50
N VAL A 106 -8.40 -10.33 10.74
CA VAL A 106 -8.77 -11.64 10.20
C VAL A 106 -7.94 -12.70 10.90
N VAL A 107 -8.62 -13.67 11.51
CA VAL A 107 -7.99 -14.80 12.23
C VAL A 107 -8.10 -16.12 11.46
N ASP A 108 -8.77 -16.11 10.31
CA ASP A 108 -8.82 -17.27 9.41
C ASP A 108 -7.49 -17.48 8.70
N ALA A 109 -6.68 -18.38 9.26
CA ALA A 109 -5.32 -18.63 8.79
C ALA A 109 -5.27 -19.13 7.34
N ASP A 110 -6.27 -19.88 6.87
CA ASP A 110 -6.27 -20.42 5.50
C ASP A 110 -6.45 -19.30 4.48
N SER A 111 -7.39 -18.37 4.72
CA SER A 111 -7.56 -17.19 3.88
C SER A 111 -6.33 -16.29 3.91
N VAL A 112 -5.73 -16.06 5.09
CA VAL A 112 -4.51 -15.24 5.23
C VAL A 112 -3.32 -15.86 4.52
N ASN A 113 -3.11 -17.18 4.67
CA ASN A 113 -2.03 -17.88 3.99
C ASN A 113 -2.24 -17.94 2.47
N GLY A 114 -3.49 -18.09 2.01
CA GLY A 114 -3.86 -17.96 0.60
C GLY A 114 -3.51 -16.58 0.04
N MET A 115 -3.85 -15.53 0.79
CA MET A 115 -3.51 -14.14 0.45
C MET A 115 -1.99 -13.94 0.31
N VAL A 116 -1.20 -14.39 1.31
CA VAL A 116 0.27 -14.29 1.26
C VAL A 116 0.86 -15.10 0.12
N THR A 117 0.30 -16.28 -0.17
CA THR A 117 0.75 -17.11 -1.30
C THR A 117 0.53 -16.40 -2.62
N HIS A 118 -0.63 -15.77 -2.79
CA HIS A 118 -0.95 -14.99 -3.99
C HIS A 118 0.01 -13.82 -4.19
N LEU A 119 0.31 -13.06 -3.12
CA LEU A 119 1.32 -12.00 -3.15
C LEU A 119 2.72 -12.55 -3.49
N LYS A 120 3.11 -13.69 -2.93
CA LYS A 120 4.39 -14.35 -3.27
C LYS A 120 4.42 -14.90 -4.70
N SER A 121 3.28 -14.98 -5.39
CA SER A 121 3.20 -15.33 -6.81
C SER A 121 3.16 -14.10 -7.72
N ASP A 122 3.59 -12.93 -7.22
CA ASP A 122 3.69 -11.65 -7.94
C ASP A 122 2.34 -11.04 -8.36
N PHE A 123 1.23 -11.50 -7.76
CA PHE A 123 -0.07 -10.89 -7.98
C PHE A 123 -0.35 -9.75 -7.02
N THR A 124 -1.04 -8.73 -7.52
CA THR A 124 -1.60 -7.64 -6.72
C THR A 124 -2.92 -8.04 -6.10
N ILE A 125 -3.13 -7.65 -4.85
CA ILE A 125 -4.37 -7.79 -4.11
C ILE A 125 -5.05 -6.43 -4.00
N LEU A 126 -6.36 -6.40 -4.20
CA LEU A 126 -7.23 -5.27 -3.97
C LEU A 126 -7.99 -5.49 -2.66
N LEU A 127 -7.69 -4.68 -1.65
CA LEU A 127 -8.49 -4.59 -0.44
C LEU A 127 -9.55 -3.51 -0.61
N GLN A 128 -10.77 -3.79 -0.12
CA GLN A 128 -11.90 -2.85 -0.13
C GLN A 128 -12.18 -2.22 -1.51
N ASN A 129 -11.79 -2.93 -2.57
CA ASN A 129 -11.90 -2.58 -3.99
C ASN A 129 -10.97 -1.46 -4.51
N ASP A 130 -10.29 -0.70 -3.66
CA ASP A 130 -9.47 0.43 -4.11
C ASP A 130 -8.02 0.44 -3.55
N ILE A 131 -7.76 -0.24 -2.43
CA ILE A 131 -6.44 -0.33 -1.82
C ILE A 131 -5.62 -1.42 -2.49
N LYS A 132 -4.54 -1.04 -3.17
CA LYS A 132 -3.65 -1.98 -3.86
C LYS A 132 -2.53 -2.43 -2.94
N ILE A 133 -2.37 -3.73 -2.79
CA ILE A 133 -1.22 -4.36 -2.15
C ILE A 133 -0.52 -5.23 -3.19
N TRP A 134 0.71 -4.92 -3.55
CA TRP A 134 1.48 -5.74 -4.48
C TRP A 134 2.61 -6.51 -3.79
N ALA A 135 3.19 -7.44 -4.54
CA ALA A 135 4.22 -8.35 -4.06
C ALA A 135 5.51 -7.63 -3.62
N ALA A 136 5.99 -6.66 -4.41
CA ALA A 136 7.26 -5.96 -4.21
C ALA A 136 8.38 -6.93 -3.78
N ASN A 137 8.92 -6.74 -2.57
CA ASN A 137 9.96 -7.57 -1.97
C ASN A 137 9.41 -8.57 -0.93
N ILE A 138 8.14 -8.99 -0.97
CA ILE A 138 7.55 -9.92 0.02
C ILE A 138 8.27 -11.28 0.07
N LYS A 139 8.92 -11.69 -1.03
CA LYS A 139 9.76 -12.90 -1.09
C LYS A 139 11.04 -12.75 -0.26
N THR A 140 11.56 -11.52 -0.14
CA THR A 140 12.80 -11.15 0.56
C THR A 140 12.59 -9.83 1.34
N PRO A 141 11.74 -9.83 2.38
CA PRO A 141 11.35 -8.61 3.08
C PRO A 141 12.55 -8.00 3.83
N LYS A 142 12.56 -6.68 3.97
CA LYS A 142 13.60 -5.98 4.73
C LYS A 142 13.39 -6.22 6.23
N TYR A 143 14.45 -6.32 7.02
CA TYR A 143 14.27 -6.38 8.47
C TYR A 143 13.81 -5.03 9.03
N GLY A 144 12.72 -5.00 9.79
CA GLY A 144 12.17 -3.77 10.38
C GLY A 144 10.64 -3.74 10.44
N LEU A 145 10.10 -2.54 10.57
CA LEU A 145 8.65 -2.29 10.61
C LEU A 145 8.21 -1.23 9.59
N ALA A 146 9.11 -0.33 9.18
CA ALA A 146 8.84 0.80 8.31
C ALA A 146 10.16 1.29 7.67
N PRO A 147 10.10 2.15 6.64
CA PRO A 147 11.27 2.82 6.08
C PRO A 147 12.13 3.51 7.16
N ARG A 148 13.46 3.41 7.01
CA ARG A 148 14.40 4.24 7.77
C ARG A 148 14.56 5.55 6.98
N PHE A 149 14.13 6.65 7.57
CA PHE A 149 14.37 8.01 7.04
C PHE A 149 15.74 8.52 7.48
#